data_AF-A0A504JBZ9-F1
#
_entry.id   AF-A0A504JBZ9-F1
#
_cell.length_a   1.000
_cell.length_b   1.000
_cell.length_c   1.000
_cell.angle_alpha   90.00
_cell.angle_beta   90.00
_cell.angle_gamma   90.00
#
_symmetry.space_group_name_H-M   'P 1'
#
loop_
_entity.id
_entity.type
_entity.pdbx_description
1 polymer ?
#
loop_
_entity_poly.entity_id
_entity_poly.type
_entity_poly.pdbx_seq_one_letter_code
_entity_poly.pdbx_strand_id
1 'polypeptide(L)'
;MKKIIGLVCIALVMSNCDVQQKKEAKLPEVDVDVDTEAGQLPTFDIDWADVNVGTKTKTVKIPKVVVVMEEEEVEVPYLDVDMPNSGEKEELTLTVEAEVIDKEHTIEIEEIIATNDKLYVVSELKEKTQSLGDKKMRVSDRVILNAPDLNVKHIIKGEKPNRVFNDQYKYVQDIDAFKSGLANSKVIYKK
;
A
#
# COMPACT_ATOMS: atom_id res chain seq x y z
N MET A 1 -45.20 46.22 6.91
CA MET A 1 -45.89 46.54 8.19
C MET A 1 -46.68 45.29 8.56
N LYS A 2 -46.27 44.38 9.46
CA LYS A 2 -46.21 44.45 10.93
C LYS A 2 -45.33 43.26 11.39
N LYS A 3 -44.06 43.52 11.68
CA LYS A 3 -43.33 43.31 12.96
C LYS A 3 -43.42 41.92 13.61
N ILE A 4 -42.29 41.22 13.47
CA ILE A 4 -41.75 40.14 14.32
C ILE A 4 -41.49 40.68 15.74
N ILE A 5 -41.87 39.89 16.75
CA ILE A 5 -41.49 39.98 18.18
C ILE A 5 -41.32 38.50 18.57
N GLY A 6 -40.11 37.94 18.79
CA GLY A 6 -39.27 38.11 19.99
C GLY A 6 -39.92 37.34 21.16
N LEU A 7 -39.30 36.55 22.03
CA LEU A 7 -37.94 36.39 22.54
C LEU A 7 -38.19 35.42 23.74
N VAL A 8 -37.71 34.17 23.73
CA VAL A 8 -36.51 33.67 24.44
C VAL A 8 -36.65 33.57 25.98
N CYS A 9 -36.28 32.37 26.47
CA CYS A 9 -35.70 32.00 27.78
C CYS A 9 -36.53 32.03 29.08
N ILE A 10 -36.43 30.92 29.83
CA ILE A 10 -35.86 30.79 31.20
C ILE A 10 -36.09 29.33 31.64
N ALA A 11 -35.08 28.44 31.61
CA ALA A 11 -33.95 28.27 32.55
C ALA A 11 -34.31 27.36 33.73
N LEU A 12 -33.50 26.30 33.93
CA LEU A 12 -32.71 26.08 35.15
C LEU A 12 -31.82 24.83 34.92
N VAL A 13 -30.50 25.04 34.76
CA VAL A 13 -29.45 24.73 35.75
C VAL A 13 -28.82 23.35 35.48
N MET A 14 -27.68 23.28 34.78
CA MET A 14 -26.31 23.54 35.26
C MET A 14 -25.89 22.61 36.39
N SER A 15 -24.90 21.77 36.06
CA SER A 15 -23.75 21.46 36.90
C SER A 15 -23.91 20.38 37.98
N ASN A 16 -23.41 19.19 37.64
CA ASN A 16 -22.15 18.68 38.19
C ASN A 16 -22.01 18.67 39.73
N CYS A 17 -22.26 17.50 40.33
CA CYS A 17 -21.75 17.03 41.63
C CYS A 17 -22.19 15.56 41.75
N ASP A 18 -21.40 14.55 42.08
CA ASP A 18 -20.00 14.42 42.44
C ASP A 18 -19.71 12.91 42.26
N VAL A 19 -18.56 12.55 41.69
CA VAL A 19 -18.16 11.16 41.45
C VAL A 19 -17.29 10.71 42.61
N GLN A 20 -17.72 9.69 43.37
CA GLN A 20 -16.78 8.77 44.01
C GLN A 20 -17.41 7.41 44.38
N GLN A 21 -16.84 6.40 43.72
CA GLN A 21 -17.19 4.99 43.60
C GLN A 21 -16.78 4.16 44.83
N LYS A 22 -17.62 3.24 45.31
CA LYS A 22 -17.20 2.16 46.21
C LYS A 22 -17.94 0.85 45.93
N LYS A 23 -17.26 -0.02 45.16
CA LYS A 23 -17.40 -1.47 44.95
C LYS A 23 -17.92 -1.93 43.59
N GLU A 24 -17.29 -3.02 43.18
CA GLU A 24 -16.97 -3.47 41.82
C GLU A 24 -18.18 -3.88 40.98
N ALA A 25 -18.07 -3.60 39.68
CA ALA A 25 -18.83 -4.29 38.66
C ALA A 25 -18.58 -5.80 38.77
N LYS A 26 -19.59 -6.51 39.25
CA LYS A 26 -19.84 -7.88 38.78
C LYS A 26 -21.02 -7.75 37.84
N LEU A 27 -20.76 -7.93 36.54
CA LEU A 27 -21.80 -8.34 35.62
C LEU A 27 -22.48 -9.55 36.27
N PRO A 28 -23.76 -9.47 36.69
CA PRO A 28 -24.51 -10.70 36.89
C PRO A 28 -24.58 -11.33 35.51
N GLU A 29 -24.09 -12.56 35.40
CA GLU A 29 -24.40 -13.47 34.30
C GLU A 29 -25.92 -13.53 34.22
N VAL A 30 -26.52 -12.77 33.31
CA VAL A 30 -27.93 -12.93 33.00
C VAL A 30 -27.99 -14.07 31.99
N ASP A 31 -27.90 -15.29 32.54
CA ASP A 31 -28.67 -16.41 32.03
C ASP A 31 -30.12 -15.95 32.08
N VAL A 32 -30.60 -15.44 30.95
CA VAL A 32 -32.01 -15.11 30.73
C VAL A 32 -32.74 -16.44 30.58
N ASP A 33 -32.96 -17.08 31.72
CA ASP A 33 -34.07 -17.99 31.95
C ASP A 33 -35.31 -17.10 32.11
N VAL A 34 -35.83 -16.64 30.98
CA VAL A 34 -37.11 -15.92 30.93
C VAL A 34 -38.16 -16.92 30.47
N ASP A 35 -38.76 -17.55 31.48
CA ASP A 35 -40.18 -17.91 31.48
C ASP A 35 -41.01 -16.62 31.31
N THR A 36 -41.05 -16.08 30.09
CA THR A 36 -42.18 -15.26 29.66
C THR A 36 -43.19 -16.21 29.06
N GLU A 37 -44.29 -16.39 29.79
CA GLU A 37 -45.52 -17.00 29.28
C GLU A 37 -45.73 -16.60 27.82
N ALA A 38 -45.85 -17.61 26.96
CA ALA A 38 -45.99 -17.42 25.53
C ALA A 38 -47.17 -16.47 25.25
N GLY A 39 -46.86 -15.25 24.81
CA GLY A 39 -47.86 -14.35 24.28
C GLY A 39 -48.61 -15.08 23.16
N GLN A 40 -49.92 -15.20 23.30
CA GLN A 40 -50.76 -15.87 22.29
C GLN A 40 -50.57 -15.13 20.97
N LEU A 41 -49.92 -15.78 20.01
CA LEU A 41 -49.77 -15.25 18.66
C LEU A 41 -51.16 -15.23 18.00
N PRO A 42 -51.60 -14.09 17.45
CA PRO A 42 -52.89 -14.02 16.76
C PRO A 42 -52.87 -14.96 15.55
N THR A 43 -53.86 -15.84 15.45
CA THR A 43 -54.07 -16.68 14.27
C THR A 43 -54.76 -15.85 13.20
N PHE A 44 -54.00 -15.39 12.22
CA PHE A 44 -54.55 -14.91 10.96
C PHE A 44 -54.65 -16.11 10.01
N ASP A 45 -55.87 -16.55 9.73
CA ASP A 45 -56.12 -17.60 8.74
C ASP A 45 -56.12 -16.93 7.36
N ILE A 46 -54.96 -16.96 6.70
CA ILE A 46 -54.82 -16.41 5.36
C ILE A 46 -54.67 -17.57 4.40
N ASP A 47 -55.64 -17.75 3.51
CA ASP A 47 -55.61 -18.71 2.40
C ASP A 47 -54.51 -18.29 1.39
N TRP A 48 -53.27 -18.71 1.66
CA TRP A 48 -52.17 -18.65 0.69
C TRP A 48 -52.07 -19.97 -0.06
N ALA A 49 -51.57 -19.90 -1.30
CA ALA A 49 -51.29 -21.10 -2.09
C ALA A 49 -50.34 -22.05 -1.33
N ASP A 50 -50.58 -23.35 -1.42
CA ASP A 50 -49.79 -24.39 -0.77
C ASP A 50 -48.32 -24.36 -1.25
N VAL A 51 -47.41 -23.88 -0.39
CA VAL A 51 -45.98 -23.74 -0.72
C VAL A 51 -45.22 -24.96 -0.22
N ASN A 52 -44.88 -25.86 -1.14
CA ASN A 52 -43.98 -26.97 -0.87
C ASN A 52 -42.52 -26.48 -0.84
N VAL A 53 -41.95 -26.39 0.37
CA VAL A 53 -40.55 -26.01 0.59
C VAL A 53 -39.70 -27.28 0.66
N GLY A 54 -38.69 -27.38 -0.21
CA GLY A 54 -37.78 -28.53 -0.24
C GLY A 54 -36.43 -28.20 -0.88
N THR A 55 -35.40 -28.96 -0.53
CA THR A 55 -34.05 -28.81 -1.10
C THR A 55 -33.90 -29.65 -2.37
N LYS A 56 -33.46 -29.04 -3.47
CA LYS A 56 -33.16 -29.73 -4.74
C LYS A 56 -31.66 -29.74 -5.00
N THR A 57 -31.07 -30.93 -5.11
CA THR A 57 -29.67 -31.08 -5.54
C THR A 57 -29.56 -30.80 -7.03
N LYS A 58 -28.77 -29.80 -7.42
CA LYS A 58 -28.51 -29.43 -8.82
C LYS A 58 -27.00 -29.42 -9.05
N THR A 59 -26.53 -30.20 -10.02
CA THR A 59 -25.14 -30.11 -10.48
C THR A 59 -24.96 -28.83 -11.27
N VAL A 60 -24.25 -27.87 -10.70
CA VAL A 60 -23.91 -26.60 -11.35
C VAL A 60 -22.44 -26.67 -11.77
N LYS A 61 -22.16 -26.36 -13.04
CA LYS A 61 -20.78 -26.23 -13.51
C LYS A 61 -20.21 -24.92 -12.96
N ILE A 62 -19.39 -25.01 -11.94
CA ILE A 62 -18.67 -23.87 -11.38
C ILE A 62 -17.28 -23.86 -12.03
N PRO A 63 -16.89 -22.77 -12.73
CA PRO A 63 -15.54 -22.66 -13.25
C PRO A 63 -14.56 -22.63 -12.08
N LYS A 64 -13.66 -23.62 -12.03
CA LYS A 64 -12.49 -23.59 -11.14
C LYS A 64 -11.38 -22.85 -11.88
N VAL A 65 -11.03 -21.66 -11.39
CA VAL A 65 -9.82 -20.96 -11.85
C VAL A 65 -8.64 -21.57 -11.12
N VAL A 66 -7.77 -22.26 -11.85
CA VAL A 66 -6.49 -22.75 -11.33
C VAL A 66 -5.45 -21.71 -11.72
N VAL A 67 -4.90 -21.01 -10.75
CA VAL A 67 -3.76 -20.11 -10.96
C VAL A 67 -2.51 -20.96 -10.81
N VAL A 68 -1.80 -21.19 -11.92
CA VAL A 68 -0.49 -21.83 -11.90
C VAL A 68 0.54 -20.72 -11.75
N MET A 69 1.26 -20.73 -10.63
CA MET A 69 2.45 -19.89 -10.44
C MET A 69 3.63 -20.69 -10.97
N GLU A 70 4.33 -20.16 -11.96
CA GLU A 70 5.62 -20.71 -12.42
C GLU A 70 6.74 -19.98 -11.67
N GLU A 71 7.62 -20.73 -11.01
CA GLU A 71 8.85 -20.20 -10.43
C GLU A 71 9.92 -20.20 -11.51
N GLU A 72 10.38 -19.01 -11.91
CA GLU A 72 11.51 -18.85 -12.83
C GLU A 72 12.71 -18.34 -12.04
N GLU A 73 13.85 -19.04 -12.14
CA GLU A 73 15.11 -18.59 -11.55
C GLU A 73 15.66 -17.44 -12.40
N VAL A 74 15.64 -16.22 -11.85
CA VAL A 74 16.18 -15.02 -12.51
C VAL A 74 17.48 -14.62 -11.82
N GLU A 75 18.55 -14.45 -12.59
CA GLU A 75 19.83 -13.97 -12.08
C GLU A 75 19.71 -12.50 -11.65
N VAL A 76 19.86 -12.24 -10.35
CA VAL A 76 19.89 -10.89 -9.79
C VAL A 76 21.33 -10.53 -9.42
N PRO A 77 21.86 -9.38 -9.85
CA PRO A 77 23.20 -8.96 -9.46
C PRO A 77 23.32 -8.81 -7.93
N TYR A 78 24.38 -9.39 -7.36
CA TYR A 78 24.74 -9.29 -5.95
C TYR A 78 26.03 -8.50 -5.77
N LEU A 79 26.04 -7.59 -4.80
CA LEU A 79 27.21 -6.78 -4.42
C LEU A 79 27.45 -6.87 -2.91
N ASP A 80 28.71 -7.02 -2.50
CA ASP A 80 29.12 -7.01 -1.09
C ASP A 80 30.07 -5.84 -0.82
N VAL A 81 29.73 -4.96 0.12
CA VAL A 81 30.49 -3.73 0.40
C VAL A 81 31.00 -3.72 1.83
N ASP A 82 32.33 -3.75 1.96
CA ASP A 82 33.04 -3.53 3.23
C ASP A 82 33.39 -2.05 3.42
N MET A 83 32.81 -1.42 4.45
CA MET A 83 33.21 -0.07 4.88
C MET A 83 34.01 -0.15 6.20
N PRO A 84 35.10 0.61 6.34
CA PRO A 84 35.86 0.65 7.58
C PRO A 84 35.03 1.31 8.69
N ASN A 85 35.02 0.73 9.89
CA ASN A 85 34.26 1.20 11.05
C ASN A 85 32.73 1.27 10.85
N SER A 86 32.17 0.50 9.90
CA SER A 86 30.72 0.33 9.79
C SER A 86 30.21 -0.76 10.73
N GLY A 87 28.92 -0.67 11.09
CA GLY A 87 28.23 -1.68 11.88
C GLY A 87 28.02 -3.00 11.13
N GLU A 88 27.07 -3.81 11.62
CA GLU A 88 26.67 -5.05 10.95
C GLU A 88 26.12 -4.77 9.55
N LYS A 89 26.43 -5.67 8.61
CA LYS A 89 25.90 -5.59 7.25
C LYS A 89 24.54 -6.29 7.20
N GLU A 90 23.64 -5.71 6.42
CA GLU A 90 22.35 -6.30 6.12
C GLU A 90 22.18 -6.41 4.61
N GLU A 91 21.39 -7.39 4.19
CA GLU A 91 21.02 -7.54 2.79
C GLU A 91 19.97 -6.49 2.42
N LEU A 92 20.36 -5.56 1.55
CA LEU A 92 19.54 -4.48 1.03
C LEU A 92 19.16 -4.79 -0.43
N THR A 93 17.87 -4.89 -0.71
CA THR A 93 17.39 -4.99 -2.09
C THR A 93 17.11 -3.60 -2.65
N LEU A 94 17.98 -3.14 -3.54
CA LEU A 94 17.84 -1.87 -4.24
C LEU A 94 16.88 -2.05 -5.41
N THR A 95 15.62 -1.62 -5.25
CA THR A 95 14.59 -1.72 -6.29
C THR A 95 14.29 -0.34 -6.87
N VAL A 96 14.23 -0.26 -8.20
CA VAL A 96 13.74 0.92 -8.92
C VAL A 96 12.52 0.53 -9.75
N GLU A 97 11.46 1.35 -9.73
CA GLU A 97 10.24 1.08 -10.49
C GLU A 97 9.67 2.34 -11.13
N ALA A 98 9.21 2.24 -12.38
CA ALA A 98 8.52 3.31 -13.08
C ALA A 98 7.25 2.79 -13.76
N GLU A 99 6.19 3.61 -13.74
CA GLU A 99 4.98 3.37 -14.53
C GLU A 99 5.01 4.29 -15.76
N VAL A 100 4.94 3.69 -16.95
CA VAL A 100 4.99 4.38 -18.24
C VAL A 100 3.71 4.17 -19.03
N ILE A 101 3.42 5.12 -19.91
CA ILE A 101 2.28 5.15 -20.82
C ILE A 101 2.79 5.44 -22.24
N ASP A 102 1.90 5.35 -23.23
CA ASP A 102 2.14 5.64 -24.65
C ASP A 102 3.04 4.61 -25.35
N LYS A 103 4.25 4.38 -24.82
CA LYS A 103 5.24 3.46 -25.35
C LYS A 103 5.84 2.58 -24.27
N GLU A 104 6.25 1.39 -24.68
CA GLU A 104 7.01 0.49 -23.82
C GLU A 104 8.31 1.16 -23.41
N HIS A 105 8.78 0.84 -22.21
CA HIS A 105 10.09 1.26 -21.75
C HIS A 105 10.84 0.07 -21.15
N THR A 106 12.13 0.23 -20.94
CA THR A 106 12.91 -0.59 -20.00
C THR A 106 13.54 0.32 -18.97
N ILE A 107 13.65 -0.19 -17.75
CA ILE A 107 14.44 0.45 -16.70
C ILE A 107 15.58 -0.50 -16.33
N GLU A 108 16.78 0.03 -16.24
CA GLU A 108 17.96 -0.76 -15.85
C GLU A 108 18.82 0.05 -14.89
N ILE A 109 19.27 -0.57 -13.79
CA ILE A 109 20.27 -0.01 -12.88
C ILE A 109 21.62 -0.12 -13.60
N GLU A 110 22.17 1.03 -14.01
CA GLU A 110 23.44 1.09 -14.73
C GLU A 110 24.62 1.21 -13.77
N GLU A 111 24.48 2.01 -12.70
CA GLU A 111 25.58 2.31 -11.78
C GLU A 111 25.07 2.48 -10.34
N ILE A 112 25.86 2.05 -9.36
CA ILE A 112 25.66 2.42 -7.95
C ILE A 112 26.90 3.16 -7.46
N ILE A 113 26.68 4.35 -6.91
CA ILE A 113 27.74 5.26 -6.48
C ILE A 113 27.62 5.45 -4.98
N ALA A 114 28.66 5.06 -4.25
CA ALA A 114 28.78 5.31 -2.83
C ALA A 114 29.44 6.66 -2.56
N THR A 115 28.92 7.42 -1.61
CA THR A 115 29.48 8.70 -1.17
C THR A 115 29.18 8.92 0.31
N ASN A 116 30.22 8.90 1.15
CA ASN A 116 30.09 8.99 2.62
C ASN A 116 29.05 7.97 3.16
N ASP A 117 27.87 8.45 3.56
CA ASP A 117 26.74 7.72 4.13
C ASP A 117 25.59 7.48 3.12
N LYS A 118 25.79 7.86 1.85
CA LYS A 118 24.76 7.80 0.80
C LYS A 118 25.13 6.85 -0.32
N LEU A 119 24.11 6.17 -0.83
CA LEU A 119 24.16 5.41 -2.06
C LEU A 119 23.29 6.08 -3.10
N TYR A 120 23.86 6.40 -4.26
CA TYR A 120 23.12 6.84 -5.42
C TYR A 120 22.96 5.67 -6.38
N VAL A 121 21.73 5.21 -6.54
CA VAL A 121 21.35 4.18 -7.52
C VAL A 121 20.97 4.91 -8.79
N VAL A 122 21.80 4.76 -9.82
CA VAL A 122 21.62 5.39 -11.11
C VAL A 122 21.01 4.36 -12.06
N SER A 123 19.82 4.68 -12.54
CA SER A 123 19.08 3.83 -13.48
C SER A 123 18.81 4.60 -14.77
N GLU A 124 18.71 3.90 -15.89
CA GLU A 124 18.26 4.49 -17.16
C GLU A 124 16.88 3.97 -17.52
N LEU A 125 15.98 4.91 -17.85
CA LEU A 125 14.67 4.61 -18.40
C LEU A 125 14.71 4.84 -19.91
N LYS A 126 14.74 3.76 -20.69
CA LYS A 126 14.82 3.79 -22.17
C LYS A 126 13.43 3.59 -22.76
N GLU A 127 13.00 4.51 -23.61
CA GLU A 127 11.80 4.34 -24.43
C GLU A 127 12.06 3.29 -25.53
N LYS A 128 11.09 2.40 -25.75
CA LYS A 128 11.06 1.42 -26.84
C LYS A 128 10.15 1.88 -27.98
N THR A 129 10.26 1.18 -29.10
CA THR A 129 9.48 1.48 -30.32
C THR A 129 8.02 1.04 -30.25
N GLN A 130 7.69 0.07 -29.40
CA GLN A 130 6.35 -0.51 -29.30
C GLN A 130 5.42 0.41 -28.50
N SER A 131 4.22 0.68 -29.04
CA SER A 131 3.21 1.49 -28.36
C SER A 131 2.37 0.65 -27.39
N LEU A 132 2.04 1.25 -26.25
CA LEU A 132 1.13 0.68 -25.25
C LEU A 132 -0.35 0.98 -25.55
N GLY A 133 -0.64 1.91 -26.48
CA GLY A 133 -1.99 2.43 -26.66
C GLY A 133 -2.54 2.99 -25.34
N ASP A 134 -3.75 2.58 -24.95
CA ASP A 134 -4.38 2.99 -23.69
C ASP A 134 -3.88 2.21 -22.46
N LYS A 135 -2.96 1.26 -22.65
CA LYS A 135 -2.44 0.44 -21.56
C LYS A 135 -1.30 1.16 -20.82
N LYS A 136 -1.05 0.69 -19.61
CA LYS A 136 0.09 1.10 -18.79
C LYS A 136 1.05 -0.06 -18.64
N MET A 137 2.33 0.26 -18.49
CA MET A 137 3.38 -0.71 -18.21
C MET A 137 4.12 -0.28 -16.96
N ARG A 138 4.34 -1.21 -16.03
CA ARG A 138 5.27 -1.03 -14.92
C ARG A 138 6.56 -1.75 -15.26
N VAL A 139 7.66 -1.03 -15.15
CA VAL A 139 9.02 -1.57 -15.35
C VAL A 139 9.74 -1.49 -14.02
N SER A 140 10.55 -2.49 -13.72
CA SER A 140 11.32 -2.55 -12.48
C SER A 140 12.67 -3.23 -12.69
N ASP A 141 13.68 -2.81 -11.94
CA ASP A 141 14.97 -3.49 -11.87
C ASP A 141 15.45 -3.58 -10.41
N ARG A 142 16.30 -4.56 -10.12
CA ARG A 142 16.76 -4.90 -8.77
C ARG A 142 18.24 -5.23 -8.74
N VAL A 143 18.93 -4.75 -7.71
CA VAL A 143 20.29 -5.18 -7.33
C VAL A 143 20.29 -5.49 -5.85
N ILE A 144 20.86 -6.62 -5.46
CA ILE A 144 21.04 -7.01 -4.06
C ILE A 144 22.39 -6.48 -3.60
N LEU A 145 22.41 -5.80 -2.46
CA LEU A 145 23.58 -5.20 -1.87
C LEU A 145 23.69 -5.62 -0.40
N ASN A 146 24.78 -6.27 -0.02
CA ASN A 146 25.13 -6.49 1.38
C ASN A 146 25.99 -5.32 1.88
N ALA A 147 25.41 -4.48 2.73
CA ALA A 147 26.07 -3.26 3.22
C ALA A 147 25.50 -2.86 4.59
N PRO A 148 26.22 -2.04 5.38
CA PRO A 148 25.63 -1.39 6.56
C PRO A 148 24.45 -0.48 6.16
N ASP A 149 23.69 -0.01 7.15
CA ASP A 149 22.62 0.96 6.93
C ASP A 149 23.15 2.23 6.23
N LEU A 150 22.60 2.53 5.06
CA LEU A 150 23.04 3.61 4.16
C LEU A 150 21.82 4.33 3.58
N ASN A 151 21.94 5.65 3.37
CA ASN A 151 20.87 6.45 2.81
C ASN A 151 20.81 6.33 1.29
N VAL A 152 19.84 5.56 0.79
CA VAL A 152 19.68 5.30 -0.64
C VAL A 152 18.90 6.43 -1.34
N LYS A 153 19.43 6.90 -2.46
CA LYS A 153 18.81 7.87 -3.37
C LYS A 153 18.78 7.33 -4.79
N HIS A 154 17.60 7.27 -5.38
CA HIS A 154 17.44 6.82 -6.76
C HIS A 154 17.42 7.99 -7.73
N ILE A 155 18.24 7.87 -8.77
CA ILE A 155 18.38 8.83 -9.86
C ILE A 155 18.05 8.09 -11.16
N ILE A 156 17.10 8.60 -11.93
CA ILE A 156 16.70 8.00 -13.21
C ILE A 156 17.13 8.94 -14.35
N LYS A 157 17.97 8.43 -15.24
CA LYS A 157 18.32 9.06 -16.51
C LYS A 157 17.17 8.82 -17.49
N GLY A 158 16.51 9.88 -17.94
CA GLY A 158 15.40 9.82 -18.88
C GLY A 158 14.31 10.84 -18.59
N GLU A 159 13.26 10.82 -19.42
CA GLU A 159 12.10 11.68 -19.26
C GLU A 159 11.19 11.19 -18.13
N LYS A 160 10.76 12.12 -17.27
CA LYS A 160 9.82 11.80 -16.20
C LYS A 160 8.45 11.51 -16.83
N PRO A 161 7.85 10.34 -16.56
CA PRO A 161 6.50 10.05 -17.05
C PRO A 161 5.49 11.07 -16.52
N ASN A 162 4.48 11.41 -17.34
CA ASN A 162 3.47 12.44 -17.06
C ASN A 162 2.54 12.13 -15.86
N ARG A 163 2.80 11.09 -15.05
CA ARG A 163 1.97 10.68 -13.91
C ARG A 163 2.82 10.33 -12.67
N VAL A 164 2.24 10.62 -11.50
CA VAL A 164 2.90 10.69 -10.18
C VAL A 164 3.06 9.30 -9.51
N PHE A 165 3.55 8.30 -10.23
CA PHE A 165 4.00 7.06 -9.59
C PHE A 165 5.45 7.26 -9.13
N ASN A 166 5.74 7.02 -7.84
CA ASN A 166 7.08 7.16 -7.25
C ASN A 166 7.77 8.50 -7.55
N ASP A 167 7.14 9.62 -7.17
CA ASP A 167 7.73 10.96 -7.26
C ASP A 167 8.97 11.19 -6.38
N GLN A 168 9.25 10.25 -5.48
CA GLN A 168 10.48 10.17 -4.69
C GLN A 168 11.77 10.09 -5.53
N TYR A 169 11.69 9.66 -6.79
CA TYR A 169 12.86 9.54 -7.65
C TYR A 169 13.19 10.83 -8.39
N LYS A 170 14.49 11.14 -8.48
CA LYS A 170 14.98 12.30 -9.24
C LYS A 170 15.23 11.90 -10.69
N TYR A 171 14.60 12.61 -11.63
CA TYR A 171 14.84 12.43 -13.05
C TYR A 171 15.86 13.44 -13.56
N VAL A 172 16.82 12.98 -14.37
CA VAL A 172 17.85 13.80 -15.00
C VAL A 172 17.99 13.44 -16.47
N GLN A 173 18.30 14.41 -17.31
CA GLN A 173 18.64 14.17 -18.72
C GLN A 173 20.13 13.86 -18.88
N ASP A 174 20.96 14.55 -18.10
CA ASP A 174 22.41 14.40 -18.08
C ASP A 174 22.86 13.87 -16.72
N ILE A 175 23.36 12.64 -16.73
CA ILE A 175 23.87 11.99 -15.52
C ILE A 175 25.27 12.48 -15.15
N ASP A 176 26.08 12.90 -16.12
CA ASP A 176 27.45 13.33 -15.87
C ASP A 176 27.47 14.68 -15.14
N ALA A 177 26.54 15.59 -15.50
CA ALA A 177 26.29 16.80 -14.73
C ALA A 177 25.95 16.49 -13.27
N PHE A 178 25.11 15.48 -13.02
CA PHE A 178 24.79 15.03 -11.67
C PHE A 178 26.02 14.47 -10.92
N LYS A 179 26.79 13.59 -11.57
CA LYS A 179 27.99 12.97 -10.99
C LYS A 179 29.06 14.00 -10.64
N SER A 180 29.23 15.04 -11.46
CA SER A 180 30.21 16.10 -11.23
C SER A 180 30.01 16.86 -9.91
N GLY A 181 28.78 16.86 -9.37
CA GLY A 181 28.45 17.47 -8.09
C GLY A 181 28.72 16.58 -6.87
N LEU A 182 29.11 15.31 -7.07
CA LEU A 182 29.40 14.38 -5.98
C LEU A 182 30.87 14.50 -5.56
N ALA A 183 31.11 14.90 -4.30
CA ALA A 183 32.44 14.91 -3.71
C ALA A 183 32.77 13.54 -3.11
N ASN A 184 34.00 13.04 -3.29
CA ASN A 184 34.47 11.77 -2.72
C ASN A 184 33.62 10.55 -3.06
N SER A 185 33.10 10.50 -4.29
CA SER A 185 32.28 9.39 -4.77
C SER A 185 33.13 8.20 -5.26
N LYS A 186 32.65 6.98 -5.01
CA LYS A 186 33.20 5.75 -5.59
C LYS A 186 32.08 4.97 -6.28
N VAL A 187 32.29 4.61 -7.54
CA VAL A 187 31.41 3.66 -8.24
C VAL A 187 31.68 2.27 -7.67
N ILE A 188 30.65 1.64 -7.10
CA ILE A 188 30.72 0.32 -6.47
C ILE A 188 30.02 -0.76 -7.31
N TYR A 189 29.15 -0.36 -8.23
CA TYR A 189 28.51 -1.21 -9.21
C TYR A 189 28.47 -0.50 -10.55
N LYS A 190 28.70 -1.26 -11.62
CA LYS A 190 28.50 -0.82 -13.00
C LYS A 190 28.15 -2.02 -13.87
N LYS A 191 27.08 -1.88 -14.66
CA LYS A 191 26.63 -2.87 -15.64
C LYS A 191 27.30 -2.65 -17.00
#